data_AF-A0A4R6CR97-F1
#
_entry.id   AF-A0A4R6CR97-F1
#
_cell.length_a   1.000
_cell.length_b   1.000
_cell.length_c   1.000
_cell.angle_alpha   90.00
_cell.angle_beta   90.00
_cell.angle_gamma   90.00
#
_symmetry.space_group_name_H-M   'P 1'
#
loop_
_entity.id
_entity.type
_entity.pdbx_description
1 polymer ?
#
loop_
_entity_poly.entity_id
_entity_poly.type
_entity_poly.pdbx_seq_one_letter_code
_entity_poly.pdbx_strand_id
1 'polypeptide(L)'
;TAKQPLPSKYNITMNFRDVTLHKPIQVISNGHYVFKQPFKQTTIRPGDSVDQEFTVAGYKLMNSEVLNKYFYFDKQGNACLKKGITTQDININLDYASLSPIKVEYVDVDNGHILASIVLDSFWMAPESPQHRAGDKKAPDASRYEAAAINIPGYKLVSEPVLKGKITGQTRNSLADPNYVYLTFKYKKVIKNNSDSNRTELLLVPEETNLPYKFFTIAGSYGERIDLNNGNYEKKMSEEISHYEKQGYSYIGSTGTYLNSDYFNWYAKGIHVYLLPNKPVTVRYIDEQGNVLRNNDTLAFNLDNPNQKNNGVNPQKGWYAKGPWQVQPKKIKGYRLVRTLGATSGQYTVYQYITTFVYTKDTDPTDPKTPETTTTDPKTPSDKLPDNPGKSGQTVPVNIHIPDGYQLVPGESVPTFYTFKDGNPNQIISCWLIPTNGGQPTTNDHQGQGTPATNTPTNTTPNGNAVTGKLEGNVPNMQTGKTIT
;
A
#
# COMPACT_ATOMS: atom_id res chain seq x y z
N THR A 1 -46.23 57.55 4.16
CA THR A 1 -44.91 57.25 4.77
C THR A 1 -43.85 57.39 3.70
N ALA A 2 -42.80 58.19 3.90
CA ALA A 2 -41.75 58.33 2.90
C ALA A 2 -40.93 57.03 2.80
N LYS A 3 -40.66 56.53 1.59
CA LYS A 3 -39.70 55.44 1.40
C LYS A 3 -38.30 55.96 1.78
N GLN A 4 -37.59 55.22 2.63
CA GLN A 4 -36.18 55.53 2.88
C GLN A 4 -35.40 55.53 1.56
N PRO A 5 -34.50 56.49 1.33
CA PRO A 5 -33.65 56.49 0.15
C PRO A 5 -32.73 55.27 0.18
N LEU A 6 -32.51 54.66 -0.99
CA LEU A 6 -31.59 53.55 -1.14
C LEU A 6 -30.13 54.02 -0.90
N PRO A 7 -29.33 53.28 -0.11
CA PRO A 7 -27.92 53.59 0.07
C PRO A 7 -27.16 53.63 -1.26
N SER A 8 -26.24 54.59 -1.37
CA SER A 8 -25.25 54.66 -2.45
C SER A 8 -24.09 53.68 -2.26
N LYS A 9 -23.94 53.15 -1.04
CA LYS A 9 -22.90 52.24 -0.57
C LYS A 9 -23.48 51.27 0.46
N TYR A 10 -22.94 50.05 0.52
CA TYR A 10 -23.36 48.98 1.43
C TYR A 10 -22.14 48.39 2.13
N ASN A 11 -22.32 47.95 3.37
CA ASN A 11 -21.44 46.95 3.97
C ASN A 11 -22.03 45.56 3.71
N ILE A 12 -21.17 44.63 3.34
CA ILE A 12 -21.52 43.24 3.03
C ILE A 12 -20.84 42.35 4.06
N THR A 13 -21.62 41.51 4.73
CA THR A 13 -21.13 40.42 5.58
C THR A 13 -21.64 39.10 5.02
N MET A 14 -20.75 38.10 4.91
CA MET A 14 -21.11 36.73 4.54
C MET A 14 -20.65 35.74 5.58
N ASN A 15 -21.57 34.93 6.10
CA ASN A 15 -21.28 33.87 7.06
C ASN A 15 -21.25 32.53 6.33
N PHE A 16 -20.26 31.69 6.64
CA PHE A 16 -20.07 30.37 6.01
C PHE A 16 -20.46 29.27 6.99
N ARG A 17 -21.43 28.43 6.61
CA ARG A 17 -21.92 27.32 7.44
C ARG A 17 -21.73 26.00 6.72
N ASP A 18 -21.11 25.05 7.40
CA ASP A 18 -21.19 23.64 7.07
C ASP A 18 -22.55 23.09 7.54
N VAL A 19 -23.43 22.70 6.61
CA VAL A 19 -24.73 22.10 6.93
C VAL A 19 -24.65 20.59 7.19
N THR A 20 -23.55 19.94 6.80
CA THR A 20 -23.27 18.53 7.14
C THR A 20 -22.77 18.39 8.58
N LEU A 21 -21.93 19.33 9.04
CA LEU A 21 -21.30 19.32 10.37
C LEU A 21 -21.94 20.28 11.38
N HIS A 22 -22.81 21.18 10.92
CA HIS A 22 -23.41 22.27 11.69
C HIS A 22 -22.38 23.18 12.39
N LYS A 23 -21.24 23.41 11.74
CA LYS A 23 -20.09 24.21 12.20
C LYS A 23 -19.68 25.21 11.11
N PRO A 24 -18.75 26.16 11.34
CA PRO A 24 -18.11 26.88 10.25
C PRO A 24 -17.37 25.89 9.33
N ILE A 25 -17.28 26.17 8.03
CA ILE A 25 -16.51 25.31 7.10
C ILE A 25 -15.02 25.35 7.43
N GLN A 26 -14.34 24.21 7.25
CA GLN A 26 -12.89 24.10 7.40
C GLN A 26 -12.21 24.37 6.06
N VAL A 27 -11.14 25.13 6.08
CA VAL A 27 -10.28 25.40 4.92
C VAL A 27 -8.83 25.28 5.34
N ILE A 28 -7.93 25.11 4.38
CA ILE A 28 -6.49 25.11 4.65
C ILE A 28 -5.92 26.51 4.42
N SER A 29 -5.16 26.99 5.40
CA SER A 29 -4.41 28.24 5.37
C SER A 29 -3.02 27.98 5.93
N ASN A 30 -1.97 28.39 5.18
CA ASN A 30 -0.57 28.19 5.54
C ASN A 30 -0.22 26.74 5.94
N GLY A 31 -0.83 25.74 5.28
CA GLY A 31 -0.62 24.31 5.57
C GLY A 31 -1.40 23.76 6.77
N HIS A 32 -2.20 24.57 7.45
CA HIS A 32 -2.99 24.15 8.62
C HIS A 32 -4.50 24.27 8.38
N TYR A 33 -5.28 23.39 9.02
CA TYR A 33 -6.73 23.49 9.03
C TYR A 33 -7.20 24.65 9.90
N VAL A 34 -8.03 25.53 9.34
CA VAL A 34 -8.64 26.66 10.03
C VAL A 34 -10.13 26.75 9.68
N PHE A 35 -10.94 27.24 10.63
CA PHE A 35 -12.34 27.57 10.34
C PHE A 35 -12.42 28.87 9.55
N LYS A 36 -13.12 28.86 8.40
CA LYS A 36 -13.30 30.05 7.56
C LYS A 36 -14.09 31.11 8.32
N GLN A 37 -13.46 32.25 8.58
CA GLN A 37 -14.09 33.38 9.25
C GLN A 37 -15.13 34.07 8.34
N PRO A 38 -16.16 34.72 8.90
CA PRO A 38 -17.11 35.52 8.12
C PRO A 38 -16.38 36.56 7.25
N PHE A 39 -16.75 36.64 5.98
CA PHE A 39 -16.21 37.64 5.07
C PHE A 39 -16.91 38.98 5.33
N LYS A 40 -16.14 40.07 5.28
CA LYS A 40 -16.65 41.44 5.46
C LYS A 40 -15.99 42.37 4.46
N GLN A 41 -16.79 43.09 3.70
CA GLN A 41 -16.35 44.15 2.80
C GLN A 41 -17.23 45.38 2.99
N THR A 42 -16.63 46.55 3.16
CA THR A 42 -17.36 47.78 3.51
C THR A 42 -17.39 48.75 2.34
N THR A 43 -18.33 49.70 2.37
CA THR A 43 -18.32 50.86 1.46
C THR A 43 -18.56 50.53 -0.04
N ILE A 44 -19.12 49.36 -0.35
CA ILE A 44 -19.30 48.83 -1.72
C ILE A 44 -20.48 49.49 -2.45
N ARG A 45 -20.27 49.94 -3.69
CA ARG A 45 -21.31 50.58 -4.52
C ARG A 45 -21.97 49.57 -5.47
N PRO A 46 -23.20 49.83 -5.93
CA PRO A 46 -23.77 49.07 -7.04
C PRO A 46 -22.89 49.13 -8.29
N GLY A 47 -22.58 47.95 -8.86
CA GLY A 47 -21.66 47.74 -9.97
C GLY A 47 -20.26 47.29 -9.55
N ASP A 48 -19.84 47.57 -8.31
CA ASP A 48 -18.53 47.13 -7.80
C ASP A 48 -18.50 45.60 -7.63
N SER A 49 -17.33 45.01 -7.85
CA SER A 49 -17.05 43.59 -7.55
C SER A 49 -16.95 43.36 -6.05
N VAL A 50 -17.32 42.15 -5.61
CA VAL A 50 -17.12 41.65 -4.25
C VAL A 50 -16.03 40.60 -4.26
N ASP A 51 -15.00 40.79 -3.43
CA ASP A 51 -13.75 40.03 -3.46
C ASP A 51 -13.86 38.71 -2.67
N GLN A 52 -14.85 37.88 -3.01
CA GLN A 52 -15.18 36.64 -2.31
C GLN A 52 -15.33 35.45 -3.27
N GLU A 53 -14.53 34.40 -3.04
CA GLU A 53 -14.67 33.12 -3.75
C GLU A 53 -15.85 32.30 -3.19
N PHE A 54 -16.82 31.94 -4.03
CA PHE A 54 -18.00 31.16 -3.60
C PHE A 54 -17.81 29.65 -3.67
N THR A 55 -16.88 29.16 -4.50
CA THR A 55 -16.50 27.73 -4.55
C THR A 55 -15.39 27.47 -3.54
N VAL A 56 -15.48 26.39 -2.78
CA VAL A 56 -14.51 26.01 -1.75
C VAL A 56 -14.18 24.53 -1.90
N ALA A 57 -12.89 24.17 -1.94
CA ALA A 57 -12.45 22.77 -1.97
C ALA A 57 -13.03 21.98 -0.79
N GLY A 58 -13.47 20.76 -1.04
CA GLY A 58 -14.11 19.89 -0.06
C GLY A 58 -15.60 20.17 0.13
N TYR A 59 -16.17 21.18 -0.53
CA TYR A 59 -17.56 21.59 -0.33
C TYR A 59 -18.34 21.89 -1.62
N LYS A 60 -19.66 21.82 -1.49
CA LYS A 60 -20.62 22.34 -2.47
C LYS A 60 -21.47 23.42 -1.80
N LEU A 61 -21.58 24.58 -2.43
CA LEU A 61 -22.54 25.63 -2.04
C LEU A 61 -23.96 25.14 -2.35
N MET A 62 -24.81 25.08 -1.34
CA MET A 62 -26.14 24.48 -1.40
C MET A 62 -27.24 25.50 -1.68
N ASN A 63 -27.07 26.75 -1.25
CA ASN A 63 -28.06 27.84 -1.37
C ASN A 63 -27.62 28.96 -2.34
N SER A 64 -26.97 28.58 -3.45
CA SER A 64 -26.36 29.51 -4.42
C SER A 64 -27.30 30.58 -4.98
N GLU A 65 -28.61 30.32 -5.01
CA GLU A 65 -29.66 31.25 -5.41
C GLU A 65 -29.73 32.51 -4.52
N VAL A 66 -29.24 32.44 -3.28
CA VAL A 66 -29.15 33.63 -2.41
C VAL A 66 -28.22 34.69 -3.01
N LEU A 67 -27.19 34.28 -3.77
CA LEU A 67 -26.27 35.19 -4.45
C LEU A 67 -27.00 35.96 -5.56
N ASN A 68 -27.90 35.30 -6.29
CA ASN A 68 -28.66 35.92 -7.38
C ASN A 68 -29.59 37.05 -6.91
N LYS A 69 -29.95 37.09 -5.61
CA LYS A 69 -30.70 38.21 -5.03
C LYS A 69 -29.88 39.50 -4.96
N TYR A 70 -28.58 39.42 -4.67
CA TYR A 70 -27.72 40.58 -4.43
C TYR A 70 -26.75 40.87 -5.58
N PHE A 71 -26.34 39.85 -6.33
CA PHE A 71 -25.27 39.95 -7.32
C PHE A 71 -25.75 39.59 -8.72
N TYR A 72 -25.10 40.16 -9.73
CA TYR A 72 -24.93 39.55 -11.04
C TYR A 72 -23.48 39.09 -11.17
N PHE A 73 -23.22 38.13 -12.04
CA PHE A 73 -21.86 37.69 -12.33
C PHE A 73 -21.41 38.32 -13.65
N ASP A 74 -20.20 38.89 -13.68
CA ASP A 74 -19.61 39.42 -14.92
C ASP A 74 -19.11 38.30 -15.86
N LYS A 75 -18.47 38.67 -16.97
CA LYS A 75 -17.95 37.69 -17.95
C LYS A 75 -16.76 36.88 -17.44
N GLN A 76 -16.13 37.32 -16.36
CA GLN A 76 -15.03 36.67 -15.65
C GLN A 76 -15.57 35.80 -14.49
N GLY A 77 -16.86 35.98 -14.14
CA GLY A 77 -17.54 35.32 -13.05
C GLY A 77 -17.29 35.96 -11.68
N ASN A 78 -16.87 37.23 -11.63
CA ASN A 78 -16.84 38.01 -10.40
C ASN A 78 -18.27 38.39 -10.00
N ALA A 79 -18.57 38.42 -8.70
CA ALA A 79 -19.88 38.82 -8.20
C ALA A 79 -19.95 40.36 -8.06
N CYS A 80 -20.72 41.01 -8.92
CA CYS A 80 -20.93 42.46 -8.91
C CYS A 80 -22.25 42.83 -8.22
N LEU A 81 -22.22 43.83 -7.34
CA LEU A 81 -23.40 44.24 -6.56
C LEU A 81 -24.49 44.86 -7.45
N LYS A 82 -25.71 44.33 -7.38
CA LYS A 82 -26.88 44.89 -8.09
C LYS A 82 -27.35 46.22 -7.48
N LYS A 83 -27.95 47.06 -8.31
CA LYS A 83 -28.53 48.36 -7.90
C LYS A 83 -29.92 48.18 -7.28
N GLY A 84 -30.15 48.87 -6.16
CA GLY A 84 -31.49 49.05 -5.57
C GLY A 84 -32.07 47.84 -4.84
N ILE A 85 -31.23 46.98 -4.27
CA ILE A 85 -31.66 45.72 -3.64
C ILE A 85 -32.33 45.91 -2.27
N THR A 86 -31.85 46.84 -1.44
CA THR A 86 -32.26 46.99 -0.04
C THR A 86 -31.94 48.39 0.49
N THR A 87 -32.58 48.83 1.58
CA THR A 87 -32.22 50.07 2.29
C THR A 87 -31.23 49.86 3.44
N GLN A 88 -30.82 48.61 3.69
CA GLN A 88 -29.96 48.21 4.80
C GLN A 88 -28.66 47.56 4.30
N ASP A 89 -27.66 47.43 5.17
CA ASP A 89 -26.48 46.61 4.92
C ASP A 89 -26.84 45.15 4.62
N ILE A 90 -25.98 44.49 3.85
CA ILE A 90 -26.24 43.17 3.27
C ILE A 90 -25.60 42.10 4.15
N ASN A 91 -26.41 41.19 4.69
CA ASN A 91 -25.95 40.02 5.42
C ASN A 91 -26.45 38.75 4.71
N ILE A 92 -25.52 37.85 4.39
CA ILE A 92 -25.77 36.62 3.62
C ILE A 92 -25.26 35.43 4.42
N ASN A 93 -26.09 34.41 4.57
CA ASN A 93 -25.67 33.11 5.08
C ASN A 93 -25.47 32.17 3.89
N LEU A 94 -24.27 31.60 3.76
CA LEU A 94 -23.91 30.66 2.71
C LEU A 94 -23.79 29.27 3.32
N ASP A 95 -24.66 28.38 2.88
CA ASP A 95 -24.78 27.01 3.37
C ASP A 95 -24.01 26.07 2.44
N TYR A 96 -23.01 25.38 2.98
CA TYR A 96 -22.14 24.45 2.28
C TYR A 96 -22.30 23.04 2.84
N ALA A 97 -22.40 22.03 1.98
CA ALA A 97 -22.31 20.63 2.40
C ALA A 97 -20.95 20.05 2.00
N SER A 98 -20.35 19.23 2.87
CA SER A 98 -19.07 18.57 2.55
C SER A 98 -19.28 17.60 1.37
N LEU A 99 -18.33 17.57 0.43
CA LEU A 99 -18.35 16.62 -0.68
C LEU A 99 -18.26 15.18 -0.15
N SER A 100 -18.98 14.26 -0.80
CA SER A 100 -18.90 12.84 -0.47
C SER A 100 -17.49 12.30 -0.66
N PRO A 101 -16.93 11.58 0.33
CA PRO A 101 -15.67 10.87 0.15
C PRO A 101 -15.88 9.66 -0.77
N ILE A 102 -14.78 9.16 -1.33
CA ILE A 102 -14.80 8.04 -2.28
C ILE A 102 -14.49 6.75 -1.50
N LYS A 103 -15.40 5.79 -1.50
CA LYS A 103 -15.18 4.47 -0.90
C LYS A 103 -14.75 3.49 -1.97
N VAL A 104 -13.54 2.98 -1.81
CA VAL A 104 -13.00 1.90 -2.61
C VAL A 104 -13.31 0.58 -1.91
N GLU A 105 -13.88 -0.37 -2.64
CA GLU A 105 -14.22 -1.69 -2.12
C GLU A 105 -13.68 -2.77 -3.05
N TYR A 106 -13.07 -3.79 -2.47
CA TYR A 106 -12.53 -4.94 -3.19
C TYR A 106 -13.41 -6.14 -2.83
N VAL A 107 -14.23 -6.61 -3.77
CA VAL A 107 -15.37 -7.51 -3.48
C VAL A 107 -15.18 -8.88 -4.13
N ASP A 108 -15.46 -9.95 -3.38
CA ASP A 108 -15.57 -11.31 -3.88
C ASP A 108 -16.87 -11.49 -4.69
N VAL A 109 -16.75 -11.79 -5.98
CA VAL A 109 -17.91 -11.92 -6.88
C VAL A 109 -18.78 -13.14 -6.60
N ASP A 110 -18.29 -14.12 -5.83
CA ASP A 110 -19.01 -15.38 -5.59
C ASP A 110 -20.03 -15.29 -4.45
N ASN A 111 -19.85 -14.34 -3.53
CA ASN A 111 -20.67 -14.20 -2.32
C ASN A 111 -20.94 -12.72 -1.93
N GLY A 112 -20.36 -11.74 -2.63
CA GLY A 112 -20.52 -10.31 -2.33
C GLY A 112 -19.70 -9.81 -1.13
N HIS A 113 -18.84 -10.64 -0.54
CA HIS A 113 -18.07 -10.28 0.65
C HIS A 113 -17.01 -9.22 0.35
N ILE A 114 -16.93 -8.19 1.18
CA ILE A 114 -15.91 -7.14 1.11
C ILE A 114 -14.59 -7.71 1.63
N LEU A 115 -13.61 -7.89 0.75
CA LEU A 115 -12.28 -8.42 1.06
C LEU A 115 -11.37 -7.38 1.71
N ALA A 116 -11.57 -6.11 1.35
CA ALA A 116 -10.95 -4.93 1.94
C ALA A 116 -11.76 -3.69 1.54
N SER A 117 -11.66 -2.61 2.32
CA SER A 117 -12.17 -1.29 1.92
C SER A 117 -11.27 -0.16 2.40
N ILE A 118 -11.17 0.88 1.58
CA ILE A 118 -10.39 2.10 1.83
C ILE A 118 -11.25 3.31 1.48
N VAL A 119 -11.15 4.38 2.27
CA VAL A 119 -11.83 5.65 1.99
C VAL A 119 -10.79 6.69 1.56
N LEU A 120 -11.02 7.31 0.40
CA LEU A 120 -10.26 8.45 -0.09
C LEU A 120 -11.03 9.74 0.23
N ASP A 121 -10.32 10.75 0.73
CA ASP A 121 -10.91 12.03 1.07
C ASP A 121 -11.24 12.86 -0.17
N SER A 122 -12.30 13.66 -0.05
CA SER A 122 -12.77 14.61 -1.05
C SER A 122 -12.38 16.06 -0.74
N PHE A 123 -11.58 16.30 0.31
CA PHE A 123 -11.34 17.63 0.88
C PHE A 123 -10.58 18.54 -0.08
N TRP A 124 -9.66 17.98 -0.86
CA TRP A 124 -8.84 18.71 -1.83
C TRP A 124 -9.56 19.03 -3.15
N MET A 125 -10.74 18.44 -3.35
CA MET A 125 -11.47 18.43 -4.60
C MET A 125 -12.48 19.58 -4.70
N ALA A 126 -12.73 20.06 -5.92
CA ALA A 126 -13.79 21.03 -6.20
C ALA A 126 -14.78 20.47 -7.24
N PRO A 127 -16.09 20.76 -7.11
CA PRO A 127 -17.05 20.51 -8.18
C PRO A 127 -16.82 21.49 -9.34
N GLU A 128 -17.51 21.24 -10.45
CA GLU A 128 -17.47 22.08 -11.65
C GLU A 128 -17.89 23.54 -11.36
N SER A 129 -17.09 24.50 -11.86
CA SER A 129 -17.37 25.92 -11.68
C SER A 129 -18.67 26.37 -12.39
N PRO A 130 -19.33 27.44 -11.91
CA PRO A 130 -20.44 28.05 -12.63
C PRO A 130 -20.09 28.48 -14.06
N GLN A 131 -18.87 28.99 -14.28
CA GLN A 131 -18.37 29.43 -15.59
C GLN A 131 -18.19 28.25 -16.57
N HIS A 132 -17.64 27.13 -16.11
CA HIS A 132 -17.51 25.93 -16.94
C HIS A 132 -18.88 25.32 -17.29
N ARG A 133 -19.81 25.28 -16.33
CA ARG A 133 -21.22 24.90 -16.58
C ARG A 133 -21.95 25.83 -17.56
N ALA A 134 -21.57 27.11 -17.62
CA ALA A 134 -22.07 28.07 -18.59
C ALA A 134 -21.42 27.94 -19.99
N GLY A 135 -20.47 27.01 -20.16
CA GLY A 135 -19.84 26.67 -21.44
C GLY A 135 -18.41 27.19 -21.62
N ASP A 136 -17.81 27.90 -20.65
CA ASP A 136 -16.40 28.28 -20.75
C ASP A 136 -15.49 27.09 -20.42
N LYS A 137 -15.03 26.41 -21.47
CA LYS A 137 -14.10 25.28 -21.42
C LYS A 137 -12.74 25.62 -20.80
N LYS A 138 -12.41 26.91 -20.58
CA LYS A 138 -11.18 27.37 -19.91
C LYS A 138 -11.33 27.56 -18.41
N ALA A 139 -12.57 27.56 -17.90
CA ALA A 139 -12.85 27.67 -16.48
C ALA A 139 -12.69 26.32 -15.76
N PRO A 140 -12.68 26.30 -14.42
CA PRO A 140 -12.44 25.09 -13.65
C PRO A 140 -13.53 24.03 -13.84
N ASP A 141 -13.14 22.90 -14.40
CA ASP A 141 -13.91 21.66 -14.44
C ASP A 141 -13.80 20.93 -13.08
N ALA A 142 -14.72 19.99 -12.83
CA ALA A 142 -14.72 19.17 -11.62
C ALA A 142 -13.43 18.35 -11.47
N SER A 143 -12.88 18.35 -10.24
CA SER A 143 -11.72 17.52 -9.90
C SER A 143 -11.97 16.05 -10.23
N ARG A 144 -10.95 15.39 -10.80
CA ARG A 144 -10.97 13.95 -11.05
C ARG A 144 -10.58 13.19 -9.79
N TYR A 145 -10.93 11.92 -9.78
CA TYR A 145 -10.44 10.93 -8.84
C TYR A 145 -10.19 9.61 -9.56
N GLU A 146 -9.29 8.81 -9.01
CA GLU A 146 -9.09 7.44 -9.45
C GLU A 146 -8.71 6.53 -8.27
N ALA A 147 -8.98 5.24 -8.43
CA ALA A 147 -8.51 4.18 -7.55
C ALA A 147 -7.88 3.06 -8.37
N ALA A 148 -7.05 2.25 -7.72
CA ALA A 148 -6.35 1.11 -8.30
C ALA A 148 -6.69 -0.20 -7.56
N ALA A 149 -6.69 -1.29 -8.32
CA ALA A 149 -6.79 -2.65 -7.82
C ALA A 149 -5.53 -3.04 -7.04
N ILE A 150 -5.70 -3.60 -5.83
CA ILE A 150 -4.58 -4.14 -5.03
C ILE A 150 -4.40 -5.65 -5.26
N ASN A 151 -3.24 -6.18 -4.90
CA ASN A 151 -3.07 -7.63 -4.84
C ASN A 151 -3.84 -8.21 -3.65
N ILE A 152 -4.58 -9.29 -3.88
CA ILE A 152 -5.31 -10.03 -2.84
C ILE A 152 -4.92 -11.51 -2.93
N PRO A 153 -4.05 -12.03 -2.05
CA PRO A 153 -3.58 -13.40 -2.16
C PRO A 153 -4.71 -14.44 -2.02
N GLY A 154 -4.76 -15.33 -3.01
CA GLY A 154 -5.84 -16.31 -3.22
C GLY A 154 -6.95 -15.86 -4.17
N TYR A 155 -6.88 -14.64 -4.71
CA TYR A 155 -7.89 -14.04 -5.58
C TYR A 155 -7.27 -13.51 -6.88
N LYS A 156 -8.08 -13.46 -7.94
CA LYS A 156 -7.75 -12.84 -9.23
C LYS A 156 -8.72 -11.69 -9.49
N LEU A 157 -8.20 -10.53 -9.91
CA LEU A 157 -9.02 -9.41 -10.38
C LEU A 157 -9.81 -9.81 -11.64
N VAL A 158 -11.08 -9.42 -11.69
CA VAL A 158 -12.00 -9.64 -12.83
C VAL A 158 -12.75 -8.36 -13.25
N SER A 159 -12.41 -7.20 -12.68
CA SER A 159 -12.76 -5.88 -13.20
C SER A 159 -11.54 -5.19 -13.83
N GLU A 160 -11.73 -3.97 -14.35
CA GLU A 160 -10.62 -3.08 -14.70
C GLU A 160 -9.66 -2.87 -13.51
N PRO A 161 -8.35 -2.71 -13.75
CA PRO A 161 -7.34 -2.50 -12.70
C PRO A 161 -7.29 -1.08 -12.17
N VAL A 162 -7.91 -0.12 -12.87
CA VAL A 162 -8.01 1.29 -12.45
C VAL A 162 -9.42 1.78 -12.76
N LEU A 163 -10.07 2.41 -11.78
CA LEU A 163 -11.39 3.02 -11.92
C LEU A 163 -11.26 4.53 -11.72
N LYS A 164 -11.95 5.33 -12.54
CA LYS A 164 -11.81 6.80 -12.57
C LYS A 164 -13.17 7.50 -12.59
N GLY A 165 -13.21 8.74 -12.10
CA GLY A 165 -14.41 9.58 -12.16
C GLY A 165 -14.12 11.07 -11.91
N LYS A 166 -15.19 11.86 -11.77
CA LYS A 166 -15.16 13.30 -11.44
C LYS A 166 -16.18 13.61 -10.36
N ILE A 167 -15.87 14.53 -9.44
CA ILE A 167 -16.82 14.90 -8.38
C ILE A 167 -17.88 15.87 -8.91
N THR A 168 -19.05 15.34 -9.28
CA THR A 168 -20.19 16.13 -9.79
C THR A 168 -20.96 16.90 -8.71
N GLY A 169 -20.38 17.05 -7.51
CA GLY A 169 -21.04 17.67 -6.36
C GLY A 169 -22.03 16.75 -5.64
N GLN A 170 -21.71 15.45 -5.53
CA GLN A 170 -22.31 14.58 -4.51
C GLN A 170 -21.79 15.00 -3.12
N THR A 171 -22.67 15.04 -2.13
CA THR A 171 -22.38 15.56 -0.78
C THR A 171 -22.75 14.57 0.30
N ARG A 172 -22.02 14.60 1.42
CA ARG A 172 -22.33 13.83 2.63
C ARG A 172 -23.71 14.22 3.16
N ASN A 173 -24.45 13.23 3.65
CA ASN A 173 -25.70 13.47 4.37
C ASN A 173 -25.41 13.91 5.82
N SER A 174 -24.43 13.29 6.48
CA SER A 174 -23.92 13.67 7.80
C SER A 174 -22.49 13.10 8.04
N LEU A 175 -21.99 13.18 9.27
CA LEU A 175 -20.81 12.39 9.68
C LEU A 175 -21.09 10.89 9.75
N ALA A 176 -22.29 10.51 10.22
CA ALA A 176 -22.69 9.11 10.39
C ALA A 176 -23.13 8.45 9.08
N ASP A 177 -23.61 9.26 8.12
CA ASP A 177 -23.91 8.85 6.75
C ASP A 177 -23.08 9.71 5.75
N PRO A 178 -21.88 9.24 5.37
CA PRO A 178 -21.02 9.93 4.43
C PRO A 178 -21.56 9.96 2.98
N ASN A 179 -22.64 9.24 2.65
CA ASN A 179 -23.18 9.14 1.30
C ASN A 179 -22.09 8.91 0.23
N TYR A 180 -21.32 7.82 0.38
CA TYR A 180 -20.09 7.59 -0.38
C TYR A 180 -20.26 7.56 -1.90
N VAL A 181 -19.23 8.02 -2.62
CA VAL A 181 -19.02 7.68 -4.03
C VAL A 181 -18.32 6.32 -4.10
N TYR A 182 -18.95 5.29 -4.66
CA TYR A 182 -18.38 3.94 -4.67
C TYR A 182 -17.51 3.63 -5.89
N LEU A 183 -16.35 3.03 -5.65
CA LEU A 183 -15.49 2.41 -6.65
C LEU A 183 -15.25 0.95 -6.28
N THR A 184 -15.92 0.02 -6.97
CA THR A 184 -15.92 -1.40 -6.63
C THR A 184 -15.05 -2.22 -7.59
N PHE A 185 -13.93 -2.74 -7.09
CA PHE A 185 -13.12 -3.73 -7.78
C PHE A 185 -13.65 -5.13 -7.53
N LYS A 186 -13.72 -5.94 -8.59
CA LYS A 186 -14.30 -7.29 -8.54
C LYS A 186 -13.21 -8.35 -8.57
N TYR A 187 -13.26 -9.29 -7.64
CA TYR A 187 -12.28 -10.38 -7.52
C TYR A 187 -12.97 -11.74 -7.51
N LYS A 188 -12.37 -12.72 -8.18
CA LYS A 188 -12.77 -14.12 -8.16
C LYS A 188 -11.78 -14.91 -7.30
N LYS A 189 -12.27 -15.68 -6.33
CA LYS A 189 -11.43 -16.61 -5.55
C LYS A 189 -10.85 -17.68 -6.49
N VAL A 190 -9.54 -17.92 -6.42
CA VAL A 190 -8.84 -18.91 -7.28
C VAL A 190 -8.19 -20.05 -6.50
N ILE A 191 -8.10 -19.96 -5.18
CA ILE A 191 -7.61 -21.06 -4.33
C ILE A 191 -8.76 -21.94 -3.82
N LYS A 192 -8.56 -23.26 -3.85
CA LYS A 192 -9.50 -24.27 -3.34
C LYS A 192 -9.41 -24.49 -1.83
N ASN A 193 -8.37 -23.97 -1.18
CA ASN A 193 -8.15 -24.10 0.26
C ASN A 193 -9.35 -23.57 1.06
N ASN A 194 -9.76 -24.33 2.08
CA ASN A 194 -10.89 -23.97 2.95
C ASN A 194 -10.66 -22.58 3.55
N SER A 195 -11.65 -21.72 3.36
CA SER A 195 -11.68 -20.40 3.97
C SER A 195 -12.56 -20.46 5.20
N ASP A 196 -11.94 -20.79 6.34
CA ASP A 196 -12.56 -20.58 7.64
C ASP A 196 -12.59 -19.06 7.92
N SER A 197 -13.66 -18.43 7.40
CA SER A 197 -14.49 -17.32 7.92
C SER A 197 -13.89 -16.08 8.60
N ASN A 198 -12.68 -16.11 9.17
CA ASN A 198 -12.07 -14.99 9.88
C ASN A 198 -11.13 -14.16 8.99
N ARG A 199 -11.60 -13.76 7.80
CA ARG A 199 -11.04 -12.59 7.12
C ARG A 199 -11.71 -11.36 7.72
N THR A 200 -11.08 -10.80 8.74
CA THR A 200 -11.45 -9.51 9.33
C THR A 200 -11.76 -8.51 8.22
N GLU A 201 -12.87 -7.80 8.34
CA GLU A 201 -13.14 -6.60 7.54
C GLU A 201 -12.01 -5.60 7.77
N LEU A 202 -11.01 -5.64 6.90
CA LEU A 202 -9.88 -4.72 6.94
C LEU A 202 -10.35 -3.40 6.32
N LEU A 203 -11.12 -2.67 7.13
CA LEU A 203 -11.37 -1.25 6.99
C LEU A 203 -10.04 -0.53 7.23
N LEU A 204 -9.27 -0.40 6.15
CA LEU A 204 -8.08 0.44 6.11
C LEU A 204 -8.56 1.89 6.01
N VAL A 205 -8.99 2.45 7.14
CA VAL A 205 -8.89 3.89 7.36
C VAL A 205 -7.39 4.19 7.48
N PRO A 206 -6.80 5.02 6.60
CA PRO A 206 -5.44 5.47 6.82
C PRO A 206 -5.42 6.34 8.09
N GLU A 207 -4.77 5.89 9.16
CA GLU A 207 -4.41 6.81 10.25
C GLU A 207 -3.48 7.88 9.65
N GLU A 208 -3.82 9.16 9.82
CA GLU A 208 -3.21 10.32 9.13
C GLU A 208 -1.71 10.57 9.43
N THR A 209 -1.00 9.65 10.09
CA THR A 209 0.19 9.97 10.88
C THR A 209 1.49 9.28 10.48
N ASN A 210 1.49 8.23 9.65
CA ASN A 210 2.69 7.38 9.49
C ASN A 210 3.04 6.97 8.05
N LEU A 211 2.56 7.71 7.05
CA LEU A 211 2.88 7.46 5.64
C LEU A 211 3.23 8.75 4.90
N PRO A 212 4.01 8.69 3.81
CA PRO A 212 4.32 9.85 3.01
C PRO A 212 3.08 10.27 2.21
N TYR A 213 2.23 11.10 2.82
CA TYR A 213 1.18 11.84 2.13
C TYR A 213 1.81 12.65 1.00
N LYS A 214 1.66 12.18 -0.24
CA LYS A 214 2.21 12.86 -1.41
C LYS A 214 1.17 13.82 -1.97
N PHE A 215 1.26 15.03 -1.45
CA PHE A 215 0.51 16.18 -1.90
C PHE A 215 1.29 16.89 -3.02
N PHE A 216 0.66 17.02 -4.19
CA PHE A 216 1.22 17.78 -5.31
C PHE A 216 0.47 19.12 -5.42
N THR A 217 1.20 20.20 -5.17
CA THR A 217 0.76 21.57 -5.48
C THR A 217 0.81 21.79 -6.99
N ILE A 218 -0.26 22.37 -7.54
CA ILE A 218 -0.31 22.86 -8.92
C ILE A 218 -0.34 24.39 -8.88
N ALA A 219 0.50 25.04 -9.67
CA ALA A 219 0.47 26.49 -9.89
C ALA A 219 -0.16 26.84 -11.24
N GLY A 220 -0.86 27.97 -11.33
CA GLY A 220 -1.36 28.48 -12.61
C GLY A 220 -2.30 29.66 -12.49
N SER A 221 -2.81 30.11 -13.64
CA SER A 221 -3.75 31.22 -13.77
C SER A 221 -5.01 30.81 -14.55
N TYR A 222 -6.04 31.66 -14.55
CA TYR A 222 -7.27 31.44 -15.32
C TYR A 222 -6.97 31.15 -16.80
N GLY A 223 -7.53 30.05 -17.32
CA GLY A 223 -7.46 29.71 -18.74
C GLY A 223 -6.06 29.35 -19.27
N GLU A 224 -5.09 29.14 -18.38
CA GLU A 224 -3.82 28.47 -18.69
C GLU A 224 -3.97 26.96 -18.50
N ARG A 225 -3.25 26.18 -19.31
CA ARG A 225 -3.14 24.73 -19.09
C ARG A 225 -2.14 24.44 -17.97
N ILE A 226 -2.36 23.32 -17.27
CA ILE A 226 -1.51 22.90 -16.16
C ILE A 226 -0.05 22.66 -16.61
N ASP A 227 0.17 22.12 -17.81
CA ASP A 227 1.51 21.80 -18.30
C ASP A 227 2.45 23.01 -18.46
N LEU A 228 1.90 24.21 -18.72
CA LEU A 228 2.68 25.42 -18.97
C LEU A 228 3.50 25.87 -17.76
N ASN A 229 2.91 25.82 -16.56
CA ASN A 229 3.54 26.30 -15.32
C ASN A 229 4.13 25.17 -14.45
N ASN A 230 3.75 23.91 -14.71
CA ASN A 230 4.14 22.75 -13.89
C ASN A 230 5.02 21.75 -14.65
N GLY A 231 5.19 21.91 -15.98
CA GLY A 231 5.77 20.91 -16.86
C GLY A 231 4.89 19.65 -16.95
N ASN A 232 5.44 18.55 -17.45
CA ASN A 232 4.73 17.27 -17.49
C ASN A 232 4.60 16.69 -16.07
N TYR A 233 3.51 17.02 -15.36
CA TYR A 233 3.30 16.55 -13.99
C TYR A 233 2.75 15.12 -13.95
N GLU A 234 2.04 14.64 -15.00
CA GLU A 234 1.61 13.23 -15.08
C GLU A 234 2.83 12.30 -14.99
N LYS A 235 3.93 12.66 -15.67
CA LYS A 235 5.23 11.98 -15.56
C LYS A 235 5.84 12.11 -14.16
N LYS A 236 5.84 13.30 -13.55
CA LYS A 236 6.34 13.48 -12.16
C LYS A 236 5.58 12.60 -11.16
N MET A 237 4.25 12.53 -11.30
CA MET A 237 3.39 11.71 -10.43
C MET A 237 3.65 10.22 -10.64
N SER A 238 3.79 9.74 -11.89
CA SER A 238 4.09 8.33 -12.16
C SER A 238 5.51 7.93 -11.73
N GLU A 239 6.49 8.83 -11.83
CA GLU A 239 7.86 8.64 -11.32
C GLU A 239 7.88 8.55 -9.79
N GLU A 240 7.13 9.40 -9.08
CA GLU A 240 7.00 9.36 -7.63
C GLU A 240 6.28 8.09 -7.14
N ILE A 241 5.19 7.70 -7.80
CA ILE A 241 4.50 6.42 -7.53
C ILE A 241 5.48 5.26 -7.73
N SER A 242 6.20 5.22 -8.86
CA SER A 242 7.21 4.19 -9.16
C SER A 242 8.35 4.15 -8.14
N HIS A 243 8.72 5.29 -7.55
CA HIS A 243 9.72 5.37 -6.48
C HIS A 243 9.21 4.69 -5.21
N TYR A 244 7.98 4.99 -4.80
CA TYR A 244 7.37 4.37 -3.62
C TYR A 244 7.02 2.89 -3.83
N GLU A 245 6.62 2.48 -5.04
CA GLU A 245 6.42 1.07 -5.35
C GLU A 245 7.69 0.25 -5.13
N LYS A 246 8.87 0.76 -5.51
CA LYS A 246 10.19 0.15 -5.19
C LYS A 246 10.45 0.06 -3.68
N GLN A 247 10.02 1.07 -2.92
CA GLN A 247 10.10 1.05 -1.46
C GLN A 247 9.08 0.10 -0.79
N GLY A 248 8.23 -0.59 -1.56
CA GLY A 248 7.25 -1.54 -1.02
C GLY A 248 5.95 -0.89 -0.57
N TYR A 249 5.52 0.17 -1.24
CA TYR A 249 4.15 0.70 -1.13
C TYR A 249 3.30 0.17 -2.29
N SER A 250 1.97 0.16 -2.10
CA SER A 250 1.02 0.03 -3.21
C SER A 250 0.30 1.36 -3.43
N TYR A 251 0.13 1.74 -4.70
CA TYR A 251 -0.78 2.81 -5.09
C TYR A 251 -2.23 2.36 -4.90
N ILE A 252 -3.01 3.14 -4.15
CA ILE A 252 -4.44 2.89 -3.94
C ILE A 252 -5.31 3.75 -4.86
N GLY A 253 -4.84 4.94 -5.20
CA GLY A 253 -5.62 5.93 -5.92
C GLY A 253 -5.15 7.35 -5.66
N SER A 254 -5.90 8.30 -6.21
CA SER A 254 -5.66 9.73 -6.02
C SER A 254 -6.95 10.53 -6.14
N THR A 255 -7.01 11.66 -5.43
CA THR A 255 -8.13 12.61 -5.46
C THR A 255 -7.62 14.01 -5.77
N GLY A 256 -8.45 14.81 -6.45
CA GLY A 256 -8.01 16.12 -6.95
C GLY A 256 -7.15 16.03 -8.21
N THR A 257 -7.20 14.92 -8.97
CA THR A 257 -6.38 14.75 -10.18
C THR A 257 -6.89 15.55 -11.38
N TYR A 258 -5.98 15.78 -12.32
CA TYR A 258 -6.17 16.47 -13.60
C TYR A 258 -5.44 15.70 -14.73
N LEU A 259 -5.39 16.27 -15.94
CA LEU A 259 -4.47 15.92 -17.04
C LEU A 259 -3.55 17.11 -17.37
N ASN A 260 -2.39 16.88 -18.02
CA ASN A 260 -1.49 17.97 -18.49
C ASN A 260 -2.23 18.98 -19.40
N SER A 261 -3.21 18.49 -20.16
CA SER A 261 -4.05 19.25 -21.07
C SER A 261 -5.25 19.94 -20.41
N ASP A 262 -5.56 19.64 -19.14
CA ASP A 262 -6.64 20.32 -18.41
C ASP A 262 -6.25 21.78 -18.09
N TYR A 263 -7.25 22.67 -18.02
CA TYR A 263 -7.06 24.04 -17.56
C TYR A 263 -6.93 24.11 -16.03
N PHE A 264 -6.20 25.12 -15.55
CA PHE A 264 -5.92 25.27 -14.13
C PHE A 264 -7.20 25.50 -13.29
N ASN A 265 -7.43 24.61 -12.32
CA ASN A 265 -8.51 24.71 -11.35
C ASN A 265 -7.97 25.34 -10.05
N TRP A 266 -8.17 26.65 -9.87
CA TRP A 266 -7.74 27.39 -8.67
C TRP A 266 -8.60 27.14 -7.42
N TYR A 267 -9.78 26.53 -7.58
CA TYR A 267 -10.65 26.17 -6.46
C TYR A 267 -10.17 24.92 -5.73
N ALA A 268 -9.67 23.92 -6.48
CA ALA A 268 -9.01 22.76 -5.91
C ALA A 268 -7.71 23.18 -5.20
N LYS A 269 -7.35 22.47 -4.12
CA LYS A 269 -6.18 22.84 -3.31
C LYS A 269 -4.94 21.99 -3.60
N GLY A 270 -5.07 20.87 -4.29
CA GLY A 270 -3.96 20.11 -4.90
C GLY A 270 -4.37 18.68 -5.26
N ILE A 271 -3.41 17.87 -5.72
CA ILE A 271 -3.60 16.43 -5.91
C ILE A 271 -3.16 15.69 -4.65
N HIS A 272 -4.00 14.80 -4.13
CA HIS A 272 -3.66 13.88 -3.05
C HIS A 272 -3.45 12.46 -3.61
N VAL A 273 -2.26 11.89 -3.38
CA VAL A 273 -1.89 10.53 -3.83
C VAL A 273 -1.79 9.57 -2.65
N TYR A 274 -2.53 8.47 -2.71
CA TYR A 274 -2.64 7.49 -1.62
C TYR A 274 -1.69 6.31 -1.88
N LEU A 275 -0.57 6.31 -1.15
CA LEU A 275 0.45 5.26 -1.15
C LEU A 275 0.47 4.60 0.22
N LEU A 276 0.09 3.33 0.31
CA LEU A 276 0.04 2.58 1.57
C LEU A 276 1.15 1.53 1.61
N PRO A 277 1.72 1.22 2.79
CA PRO A 277 2.88 0.35 2.89
C PRO A 277 2.42 -1.10 2.83
N ASN A 278 3.15 -1.93 2.12
CA ASN A 278 2.87 -3.35 2.13
C ASN A 278 3.23 -3.94 3.50
N LYS A 279 2.38 -4.82 4.00
CA LYS A 279 2.56 -5.52 5.27
C LYS A 279 3.30 -6.85 5.06
N PRO A 280 4.09 -7.31 6.05
CA PRO A 280 4.57 -8.68 6.10
C PRO A 280 3.45 -9.73 6.00
N VAL A 281 3.80 -10.98 5.72
CA VAL A 281 2.87 -12.12 5.79
C VAL A 281 3.17 -12.91 7.06
N THR A 282 2.15 -13.19 7.87
CA THR A 282 2.28 -14.07 9.04
C THR A 282 1.96 -15.51 8.63
N VAL A 283 2.82 -16.45 9.02
CA VAL A 283 2.63 -17.89 8.82
C VAL A 283 2.37 -18.54 10.16
N ARG A 284 1.21 -19.18 10.32
CA ARG A 284 0.82 -19.86 11.57
C ARG A 284 0.90 -21.38 11.42
N TYR A 285 1.28 -22.04 12.52
CA TYR A 285 1.35 -23.50 12.64
C TYR A 285 0.51 -23.92 13.85
N ILE A 286 -0.67 -24.50 13.60
CA ILE A 286 -1.64 -24.87 14.64
C ILE A 286 -2.11 -26.31 14.53
N ASP A 287 -2.62 -26.88 15.62
CA ASP A 287 -3.41 -28.12 15.55
C ASP A 287 -4.86 -27.85 15.12
N GLU A 288 -5.67 -28.91 15.01
CA GLU A 288 -7.09 -28.81 14.63
C GLU A 288 -7.96 -28.11 15.68
N GLN A 289 -7.48 -28.00 16.92
CA GLN A 289 -8.12 -27.31 18.03
C GLN A 289 -7.73 -25.81 18.10
N GLY A 290 -6.74 -25.40 17.30
CA GLY A 290 -6.25 -24.02 17.22
C GLY A 290 -5.04 -23.71 18.10
N ASN A 291 -4.50 -24.69 18.82
CA ASN A 291 -3.31 -24.51 19.67
C ASN A 291 -2.08 -24.27 18.80
N VAL A 292 -1.19 -23.39 19.25
CA VAL A 292 0.04 -23.04 18.54
C VAL A 292 1.09 -24.13 18.72
N LEU A 293 1.48 -24.79 17.63
CA LEU A 293 2.49 -25.86 17.62
C LEU A 293 3.92 -25.35 17.46
N ARG A 294 4.08 -24.12 16.96
CA ARG A 294 5.36 -23.42 16.79
C ARG A 294 5.09 -21.92 16.68
N ASN A 295 6.05 -21.11 17.13
CA ASN A 295 6.10 -19.67 16.84
C ASN A 295 5.76 -19.37 15.37
N ASN A 296 4.99 -18.30 15.15
CA ASN A 296 4.65 -17.86 13.80
C ASN A 296 5.92 -17.39 13.07
N ASP A 297 6.02 -17.66 11.77
CA ASP A 297 7.00 -16.97 10.94
C ASP A 297 6.43 -15.64 10.45
N THR A 298 7.33 -14.70 10.16
CA THR A 298 7.01 -13.45 9.46
C THR A 298 7.80 -13.39 8.17
N LEU A 299 7.13 -13.45 7.03
CA LEU A 299 7.74 -13.25 5.72
C LEU A 299 7.74 -11.75 5.42
N ALA A 300 8.93 -11.17 5.28
CA ALA A 300 9.12 -9.81 4.83
C ALA A 300 10.48 -9.71 4.13
N PHE A 301 10.50 -9.15 2.93
CA PHE A 301 11.72 -8.81 2.20
C PHE A 301 11.45 -7.71 1.17
N ASN A 302 12.48 -6.97 0.80
CA ASN A 302 12.45 -6.05 -0.34
C ASN A 302 13.81 -6.05 -1.04
N LEU A 303 13.87 -6.70 -2.20
CA LEU A 303 15.09 -6.85 -2.99
C LEU A 303 15.51 -5.57 -3.74
N ASP A 304 14.62 -4.56 -3.84
CA ASP A 304 14.94 -3.27 -4.47
C ASP A 304 15.69 -2.32 -3.50
N ASN A 305 15.76 -2.65 -2.20
CA ASN A 305 16.52 -1.88 -1.22
C ASN A 305 18.04 -2.12 -1.40
N PRO A 306 18.86 -1.10 -1.68
CA PRO A 306 20.31 -1.29 -1.75
C PRO A 306 20.94 -1.82 -0.45
N ASN A 307 20.30 -1.57 0.70
CA ASN A 307 20.70 -2.12 1.99
C ASN A 307 19.86 -3.37 2.31
N GLN A 308 20.42 -4.55 2.06
CA GLN A 308 19.75 -5.85 2.30
C GLN A 308 19.75 -6.32 3.77
N LYS A 309 20.20 -5.52 4.74
CA LYS A 309 20.04 -5.85 6.17
C LYS A 309 18.55 -6.05 6.49
N ASN A 310 18.24 -7.06 7.32
CA ASN A 310 16.87 -7.48 7.62
C ASN A 310 16.04 -7.77 6.34
N ASN A 311 16.63 -8.48 5.38
CA ASN A 311 16.05 -8.79 4.07
C ASN A 311 15.61 -7.55 3.26
N GLY A 312 16.25 -6.39 3.48
CA GLY A 312 15.89 -5.13 2.83
C GLY A 312 14.69 -4.41 3.42
N VAL A 313 14.13 -4.86 4.55
CA VAL A 313 12.98 -4.21 5.21
C VAL A 313 13.46 -3.29 6.33
N ASN A 314 13.12 -2.00 6.20
CA ASN A 314 13.46 -0.96 7.17
C ASN A 314 12.39 0.15 7.19
N PRO A 315 11.30 -0.03 7.96
CA PRO A 315 10.21 0.95 8.06
C PRO A 315 10.67 2.35 8.52
N GLN A 316 11.69 2.43 9.38
CA GLN A 316 12.28 3.71 9.84
C GLN A 316 12.96 4.50 8.70
N LYS A 317 13.26 3.85 7.57
CA LYS A 317 13.78 4.47 6.34
C LYS A 317 12.79 4.36 5.18
N GLY A 318 11.52 4.05 5.45
CA GLY A 318 10.47 3.94 4.45
C GLY A 318 10.49 2.67 3.60
N TRP A 319 11.31 1.66 3.92
CA TRP A 319 11.41 0.42 3.13
C TRP A 319 10.54 -0.69 3.74
N TYR A 320 9.53 -1.11 2.98
CA TYR A 320 8.53 -2.12 3.33
C TYR A 320 8.60 -3.34 2.41
N ALA A 321 7.85 -4.39 2.72
CA ALA A 321 7.91 -5.66 1.99
C ALA A 321 7.49 -5.50 0.51
N LYS A 322 8.20 -6.14 -0.42
CA LYS A 322 7.93 -6.01 -1.86
C LYS A 322 8.19 -7.31 -2.61
N GLY A 323 7.32 -7.57 -3.58
CA GLY A 323 7.47 -8.66 -4.54
C GLY A 323 6.69 -9.93 -4.17
N PRO A 324 6.92 -11.02 -4.92
CA PRO A 324 6.21 -12.28 -4.75
C PRO A 324 6.72 -13.00 -3.51
N TRP A 325 5.83 -13.50 -2.66
CA TRP A 325 6.16 -14.39 -1.55
C TRP A 325 5.60 -15.79 -1.80
N GLN A 326 6.25 -16.80 -1.21
CA GLN A 326 5.79 -18.18 -1.17
C GLN A 326 6.22 -18.84 0.14
N VAL A 327 5.43 -19.78 0.64
CA VAL A 327 5.75 -20.59 1.82
C VAL A 327 5.24 -22.03 1.65
N GLN A 328 5.88 -22.95 2.34
CA GLN A 328 5.50 -24.36 2.40
C GLN A 328 5.27 -24.79 3.87
N PRO A 329 4.43 -25.80 4.12
CA PRO A 329 4.24 -26.36 5.46
C PRO A 329 5.56 -26.90 6.00
N LYS A 330 5.86 -26.65 7.29
CA LYS A 330 7.02 -27.23 7.97
C LYS A 330 6.68 -28.62 8.49
N LYS A 331 7.67 -29.51 8.58
CA LYS A 331 7.53 -30.78 9.32
C LYS A 331 7.55 -30.48 10.82
N ILE A 332 6.59 -31.03 11.56
CA ILE A 332 6.47 -30.90 13.02
C ILE A 332 6.49 -32.31 13.61
N LYS A 333 7.27 -32.54 14.67
CA LYS A 333 7.46 -33.89 15.24
C LYS A 333 6.16 -34.37 15.90
N GLY A 334 5.64 -35.52 15.49
CA GLY A 334 4.39 -36.09 16.00
C GLY A 334 3.12 -35.40 15.48
N TYR A 335 3.22 -34.67 14.36
CA TYR A 335 2.09 -34.00 13.72
C TYR A 335 2.19 -34.07 12.18
N ARG A 336 1.09 -34.44 11.54
CA ARG A 336 0.92 -34.41 10.07
C ARG A 336 0.00 -33.28 9.63
N LEU A 337 0.28 -32.69 8.48
CA LEU A 337 -0.56 -31.63 7.91
C LEU A 337 -1.94 -32.17 7.52
N VAL A 338 -3.01 -31.48 7.92
CA VAL A 338 -4.40 -31.77 7.53
C VAL A 338 -4.83 -30.87 6.40
N ARG A 339 -4.70 -29.54 6.60
CA ARG A 339 -5.20 -28.54 5.67
C ARG A 339 -4.40 -27.24 5.76
N THR A 340 -4.49 -26.44 4.70
CA THR A 340 -3.97 -25.07 4.68
C THR A 340 -5.15 -24.10 4.59
N LEU A 341 -5.15 -23.06 5.40
CA LEU A 341 -6.11 -21.96 5.36
C LEU A 341 -5.43 -20.74 4.74
N GLY A 342 -6.04 -20.19 3.68
CA GLY A 342 -5.46 -19.11 2.89
C GLY A 342 -4.52 -19.57 1.77
N ALA A 343 -3.85 -18.60 1.14
CA ALA A 343 -2.89 -18.83 0.05
C ALA A 343 -1.49 -19.13 0.60
N THR A 344 -0.73 -19.95 -0.12
CA THR A 344 0.69 -20.23 0.15
C THR A 344 1.64 -19.39 -0.71
N SER A 345 1.11 -18.58 -1.61
CA SER A 345 1.86 -17.58 -2.38
C SER A 345 1.00 -16.37 -2.74
N GLY A 346 1.65 -15.26 -3.08
CA GLY A 346 1.00 -14.00 -3.46
C GLY A 346 2.03 -12.90 -3.73
N GLN A 347 1.57 -11.66 -3.83
CA GLN A 347 2.43 -10.48 -3.66
C GLN A 347 2.21 -9.92 -2.25
N TYR A 348 3.19 -9.18 -1.72
CA TYR A 348 2.91 -8.35 -0.55
C TYR A 348 1.87 -7.27 -0.89
N THR A 349 1.09 -6.87 0.10
CA THR A 349 -0.08 -6.00 -0.07
C THR A 349 -0.32 -5.17 1.20
N VAL A 350 -1.18 -4.16 1.12
CA VAL A 350 -1.32 -3.09 2.12
C VAL A 350 -1.98 -3.51 3.44
N TYR A 351 -2.55 -4.72 3.46
CA TYR A 351 -3.21 -5.30 4.62
C TYR A 351 -2.44 -6.53 5.13
N GLN A 352 -2.57 -6.81 6.43
CA GLN A 352 -1.91 -7.93 7.08
C GLN A 352 -2.47 -9.25 6.54
N TYR A 353 -1.66 -10.01 5.81
CA TYR A 353 -2.05 -11.36 5.36
C TYR A 353 -1.61 -12.41 6.40
N ILE A 354 -2.46 -13.43 6.57
CA ILE A 354 -2.16 -14.59 7.41
C ILE A 354 -2.43 -15.85 6.58
N THR A 355 -1.46 -16.75 6.57
CA THR A 355 -1.61 -18.12 6.05
C THR A 355 -1.37 -19.11 7.18
N THR A 356 -2.20 -20.14 7.26
CA THR A 356 -2.22 -21.05 8.42
C THR A 356 -2.14 -22.50 7.97
N PHE A 357 -1.12 -23.21 8.42
CA PHE A 357 -1.00 -24.65 8.27
C PHE A 357 -1.59 -25.33 9.50
N VAL A 358 -2.61 -26.17 9.28
CA VAL A 358 -3.35 -26.90 10.31
C VAL A 358 -2.92 -28.35 10.30
N TYR A 359 -2.52 -28.86 11.44
CA TYR A 359 -1.98 -30.21 11.63
C TYR A 359 -2.88 -31.02 12.56
N THR A 360 -2.78 -32.34 12.48
CA THR A 360 -3.34 -33.26 13.45
C THR A 360 -2.21 -34.05 14.08
N LYS A 361 -2.38 -34.46 15.34
CA LYS A 361 -1.37 -35.25 16.03
C LYS A 361 -1.27 -36.61 15.35
N ASP A 362 -0.05 -37.11 15.15
CA ASP A 362 0.14 -38.48 14.71
C ASP A 362 -0.36 -39.41 15.82
N THR A 363 -1.39 -40.18 15.52
CA THR A 363 -1.83 -41.28 16.39
C THR A 363 -0.79 -42.39 16.26
N ASP A 364 0.00 -42.61 17.31
CA ASP A 364 0.76 -43.85 17.42
C ASP A 364 -0.23 -45.03 17.26
N PRO A 365 0.10 -46.05 16.46
CA PRO A 365 -0.65 -47.30 16.52
C PRO A 365 -0.51 -47.84 17.94
N THR A 366 -1.62 -48.29 18.52
CA THR A 366 -1.62 -48.95 19.83
C THR A 366 -0.59 -50.07 19.85
N ASP A 367 0.31 -50.00 20.83
CA ASP A 367 1.36 -50.97 21.18
C ASP A 367 0.93 -52.43 20.99
N PRO A 368 1.73 -53.23 20.28
CA PRO A 368 2.00 -54.58 20.80
C PRO A 368 3.48 -54.96 20.71
N LYS A 369 4.14 -54.86 21.86
CA LYS A 369 5.33 -55.63 22.29
C LYS A 369 6.63 -55.44 21.51
N THR A 370 7.62 -54.92 22.26
CA THR A 370 9.06 -55.15 22.09
C THR A 370 9.41 -56.61 21.77
N PRO A 371 10.29 -56.84 20.78
CA PRO A 371 11.47 -57.68 21.03
C PRO A 371 12.78 -56.88 20.96
N GLU A 372 13.86 -57.54 21.37
CA GLU A 372 15.08 -56.90 21.88
C GLU A 372 16.03 -56.31 20.82
N THR A 373 16.93 -55.48 21.34
CA THR A 373 18.06 -54.84 20.67
C THR A 373 18.92 -55.76 19.80
N THR A 374 19.30 -55.27 18.61
CA THR A 374 20.62 -55.56 18.02
C THR A 374 21.34 -54.26 17.67
N THR A 375 22.61 -54.17 18.08
CA THR A 375 23.50 -53.03 17.85
C THR A 375 24.09 -53.06 16.43
N THR A 376 24.00 -51.94 15.70
CA THR A 376 24.85 -51.66 14.52
C THR A 376 25.25 -50.18 14.50
N ASP A 377 26.49 -49.92 14.12
CA ASP A 377 27.16 -48.60 14.15
C ASP A 377 26.46 -47.46 13.39
N PRO A 378 26.74 -46.19 13.76
CA PRO A 378 26.18 -45.01 13.12
C PRO A 378 26.66 -44.88 11.67
N LYS A 379 25.74 -45.11 10.72
CA LYS A 379 25.97 -44.91 9.30
C LYS A 379 25.80 -43.43 8.95
N THR A 380 26.88 -42.79 8.49
CA THR A 380 26.92 -41.38 8.10
C THR A 380 25.84 -41.05 7.06
N PRO A 381 24.96 -40.04 7.28
CA PRO A 381 24.09 -39.52 6.23
C PRO A 381 24.93 -38.78 5.19
N SER A 382 25.02 -39.34 3.99
CA SER A 382 25.58 -38.65 2.82
C SER A 382 24.45 -37.92 2.10
N ASP A 383 24.10 -36.73 2.60
CA ASP A 383 23.07 -35.87 2.01
C ASP A 383 23.60 -35.17 0.75
N LYS A 384 23.73 -35.92 -0.35
CA LYS A 384 23.86 -35.32 -1.68
C LYS A 384 22.47 -34.88 -2.17
N LEU A 385 22.18 -33.58 -2.10
CA LEU A 385 21.04 -33.01 -2.83
C LEU A 385 21.24 -33.19 -4.35
N PRO A 386 20.14 -33.24 -5.14
CA PRO A 386 20.23 -33.41 -6.59
C PRO A 386 20.87 -32.21 -7.29
N ASP A 387 21.64 -32.48 -8.36
CA ASP A 387 22.15 -31.45 -9.27
C ASP A 387 20.99 -30.64 -9.86
N ASN A 388 21.08 -29.31 -9.76
CA ASN A 388 20.02 -28.38 -10.16
C ASN A 388 20.54 -27.51 -11.33
N PRO A 389 20.48 -27.98 -12.59
CA PRO A 389 21.03 -27.27 -13.73
C PRO A 389 20.25 -25.98 -14.03
N GLY A 390 20.96 -24.89 -14.30
CA GLY A 390 20.36 -23.60 -14.64
C GLY A 390 21.22 -22.76 -15.59
N LYS A 391 20.57 -21.91 -16.38
CA LYS A 391 21.21 -21.03 -17.36
C LYS A 391 21.69 -19.74 -16.69
N SER A 392 22.67 -19.05 -17.25
CA SER A 392 23.06 -17.71 -16.76
C SER A 392 21.85 -16.76 -16.72
N GLY A 393 21.80 -15.92 -15.68
CA GLY A 393 20.68 -15.02 -15.39
C GLY A 393 19.45 -15.71 -14.79
N GLN A 394 19.37 -17.04 -14.81
CA GLN A 394 18.28 -17.78 -14.16
C GLN A 394 18.45 -17.71 -12.64
N THR A 395 17.36 -17.44 -11.92
CA THR A 395 17.30 -17.56 -10.45
C THR A 395 16.56 -18.84 -10.10
N VAL A 396 17.17 -19.67 -9.24
CA VAL A 396 16.57 -20.92 -8.72
C VAL A 396 16.46 -20.88 -7.20
N PRO A 397 15.46 -21.53 -6.60
CA PRO A 397 15.42 -21.73 -5.16
C PRO A 397 16.56 -22.67 -4.74
N VAL A 398 17.17 -22.37 -3.59
CA VAL A 398 18.14 -23.24 -2.91
C VAL A 398 17.65 -23.51 -1.49
N ASN A 399 17.82 -24.75 -1.02
CA ASN A 399 17.35 -25.17 0.29
C ASN A 399 18.52 -25.70 1.10
N ILE A 400 19.18 -24.81 1.84
CA ILE A 400 20.32 -25.15 2.70
C ILE A 400 19.79 -25.54 4.07
N HIS A 401 20.04 -26.79 4.47
CA HIS A 401 19.71 -27.30 5.80
C HIS A 401 20.79 -26.84 6.80
N ILE A 402 20.35 -26.27 7.94
CA ILE A 402 21.23 -26.04 9.09
C ILE A 402 21.29 -27.33 9.90
N PRO A 403 22.47 -27.93 10.15
CA PRO A 403 22.59 -29.15 10.94
C PRO A 403 22.12 -28.99 12.38
N ASP A 404 21.60 -30.08 12.96
CA ASP A 404 21.23 -30.11 14.38
C ASP A 404 22.43 -29.75 15.29
N GLY A 405 22.18 -28.96 16.33
CA GLY A 405 23.21 -28.45 17.24
C GLY A 405 23.89 -27.15 16.79
N TYR A 406 23.50 -26.58 15.65
CA TYR A 406 24.01 -25.30 15.14
C TYR A 406 22.88 -24.29 14.90
N GLN A 407 23.21 -23.00 15.01
CA GLN A 407 22.36 -21.87 14.66
C GLN A 407 23.17 -20.84 13.85
N LEU A 408 22.49 -19.95 13.13
CA LEU A 408 23.15 -18.86 12.41
C LEU A 408 23.88 -17.90 13.38
N VAL A 409 24.99 -17.30 12.91
CA VAL A 409 25.55 -16.11 13.55
C VAL A 409 24.47 -15.01 13.60
N PRO A 410 24.28 -14.30 14.73
CA PRO A 410 23.28 -13.24 14.83
C PRO A 410 23.42 -12.16 13.75
N GLY A 411 22.40 -12.03 12.91
CA GLY A 411 22.36 -11.08 11.78
C GLY A 411 22.57 -11.71 10.40
N GLU A 412 23.00 -12.97 10.32
CA GLU A 412 23.07 -13.74 9.08
C GLU A 412 21.69 -14.30 8.67
N SER A 413 21.54 -14.62 7.39
CA SER A 413 20.38 -15.31 6.83
C SER A 413 20.80 -16.43 5.88
N VAL A 414 20.06 -17.54 5.87
CA VAL A 414 20.28 -18.59 4.88
C VAL A 414 19.84 -18.09 3.50
N PRO A 415 20.69 -18.11 2.46
CA PRO A 415 20.28 -17.84 1.10
C PRO A 415 19.21 -18.85 0.66
N THR A 416 18.06 -18.36 0.21
CA THR A 416 16.94 -19.20 -0.28
C THR A 416 16.83 -19.21 -1.81
N PHE A 417 17.60 -18.36 -2.49
CA PHE A 417 17.68 -18.27 -3.94
C PHE A 417 19.13 -18.06 -4.38
N TYR A 418 19.46 -18.54 -5.58
CA TYR A 418 20.73 -18.30 -6.23
C TYR A 418 20.50 -17.94 -7.71
N THR A 419 21.19 -16.89 -8.18
CA THR A 419 21.18 -16.47 -9.58
C THR A 419 22.48 -16.89 -10.25
N PHE A 420 22.40 -17.74 -11.26
CA PHE A 420 23.56 -18.17 -12.03
C PHE A 420 24.19 -16.97 -12.75
N LYS A 421 25.51 -16.82 -12.65
CA LYS A 421 26.28 -15.76 -13.32
C LYS A 421 27.13 -16.37 -14.45
N ASP A 422 27.32 -15.63 -15.53
CA ASP A 422 28.18 -16.06 -16.64
C ASP A 422 29.63 -16.29 -16.20
N GLY A 423 30.27 -17.28 -16.85
CA GLY A 423 31.72 -17.46 -16.79
C GLY A 423 32.28 -18.25 -15.61
N ASN A 424 31.47 -18.80 -14.69
CA ASN A 424 31.99 -19.65 -13.62
C ASN A 424 31.13 -20.93 -13.42
N PRO A 425 31.67 -22.13 -13.74
CA PRO A 425 30.88 -23.38 -13.71
C PRO A 425 30.57 -23.92 -12.32
N ASN A 426 31.34 -23.53 -11.29
CA ASN A 426 31.16 -23.97 -9.90
C ASN A 426 31.16 -22.74 -8.96
N GLN A 427 30.04 -22.45 -8.29
CA GLN A 427 29.98 -21.43 -7.23
C GLN A 427 29.48 -22.04 -5.92
N ILE A 428 30.22 -21.80 -4.84
CA ILE A 428 29.92 -22.31 -3.50
C ILE A 428 29.05 -21.27 -2.78
N ILE A 429 27.93 -21.72 -2.21
CA ILE A 429 27.13 -20.94 -1.27
C ILE A 429 27.54 -21.36 0.15
N SER A 430 27.83 -20.39 1.01
CA SER A 430 28.28 -20.61 2.38
C SER A 430 27.45 -19.78 3.37
N CYS A 431 27.27 -20.28 4.58
CA CYS A 431 26.66 -19.55 5.69
C CYS A 431 27.47 -19.78 6.98
N TRP A 432 27.44 -18.80 7.89
CA TRP A 432 28.18 -18.87 9.16
C TRP A 432 27.29 -19.39 10.29
N LEU A 433 27.78 -20.41 10.98
CA LEU A 433 27.08 -21.12 12.05
C LEU A 433 27.86 -21.06 13.36
N ILE A 434 27.14 -21.07 14.48
CA ILE A 434 27.66 -21.21 15.84
C ILE A 434 26.97 -22.41 16.55
N PRO A 435 27.67 -23.16 17.42
CA PRO A 435 27.04 -24.23 18.20
C PRO A 435 25.95 -23.70 19.16
N THR A 436 24.91 -24.48 19.39
CA THR A 436 23.82 -24.12 20.33
C THR A 436 24.11 -24.48 21.79
N ASN A 437 25.17 -25.25 22.07
CA ASN A 437 25.56 -25.63 23.43
C ASN A 437 26.49 -24.56 24.01
N GLY A 438 25.99 -23.81 24.99
CA GLY A 438 26.64 -22.59 25.48
C GLY A 438 27.91 -22.81 26.30
N GLY A 439 28.98 -22.14 25.88
CA GLY A 439 30.00 -21.57 26.79
C GLY A 439 29.93 -20.04 26.66
N GLN A 440 30.08 -19.30 27.78
CA GLN A 440 30.07 -17.83 27.72
C GLN A 440 31.22 -17.27 26.88
N PRO A 441 31.04 -16.13 26.19
CA PRO A 441 32.14 -15.39 25.60
C PRO A 441 32.97 -14.73 26.71
N THR A 442 34.11 -15.31 27.05
CA THR A 442 35.16 -14.59 27.79
C THR A 442 35.81 -13.57 26.87
N THR A 443 35.93 -12.33 27.34
CA THR A 443 36.56 -11.23 26.60
C THR A 443 38.06 -11.50 26.38
N ASN A 444 38.48 -11.63 25.12
CA ASN A 444 39.58 -10.88 24.48
C ASN A 444 40.01 -11.53 23.14
N ASP A 445 40.35 -10.68 22.19
CA ASP A 445 41.28 -10.86 21.06
C ASP A 445 41.27 -12.14 20.19
N HIS A 446 40.92 -11.90 18.91
CA HIS A 446 41.41 -12.56 17.70
C HIS A 446 41.18 -14.08 17.44
N GLN A 447 40.59 -14.34 16.26
CA GLN A 447 40.63 -15.60 15.49
C GLN A 447 39.99 -16.86 16.11
N GLY A 448 38.66 -16.90 16.16
CA GLY A 448 37.90 -18.16 16.16
C GLY A 448 37.49 -18.55 14.74
N GLN A 449 38.09 -19.60 14.17
CA GLN A 449 37.73 -20.11 12.83
C GLN A 449 36.38 -20.85 12.87
N GLY A 450 35.38 -20.34 12.16
CA GLY A 450 34.13 -21.06 11.89
C GLY A 450 34.26 -21.99 10.67
N THR A 451 33.73 -23.19 10.75
CA THR A 451 33.73 -24.15 9.63
C THR A 451 32.59 -23.82 8.64
N PRO A 452 32.84 -23.71 7.31
CA PRO A 452 31.78 -23.52 6.34
C PRO A 452 30.95 -24.79 6.13
N ALA A 453 29.64 -24.64 5.93
CA ALA A 453 28.83 -25.63 5.23
C ALA A 453 28.80 -25.27 3.73
N THR A 454 29.16 -26.21 2.86
CA THR A 454 29.31 -26.01 1.40
C THR A 454 28.24 -26.76 0.60
N ASN A 455 27.82 -26.18 -0.52
CA ASN A 455 27.04 -26.84 -1.57
C ASN A 455 27.61 -26.43 -2.93
N THR A 456 27.70 -27.38 -3.87
CA THR A 456 28.30 -27.17 -5.20
C THR A 456 27.30 -27.53 -6.31
N PRO A 457 26.72 -26.56 -7.02
CA PRO A 457 25.88 -26.79 -8.20
C PRO A 457 26.73 -26.91 -9.46
N THR A 458 26.40 -27.87 -10.34
CA THR A 458 27.13 -28.12 -11.60
C THR A 458 26.37 -27.57 -12.82
N ASN A 459 27.08 -26.94 -13.78
CA ASN A 459 26.51 -26.41 -15.02
C ASN A 459 26.89 -27.25 -16.25
N THR A 460 25.94 -27.51 -17.17
CA THR A 460 26.15 -28.36 -18.37
C THR A 460 25.94 -27.59 -19.67
N THR A 461 26.93 -27.64 -20.58
CA THR A 461 26.90 -27.00 -21.90
C THR A 461 26.26 -27.88 -23.00
N PRO A 462 25.88 -27.32 -24.16
CA PRO A 462 24.87 -27.93 -25.06
C PRO A 462 25.29 -29.16 -25.89
N ASN A 463 26.53 -29.64 -25.81
CA ASN A 463 27.01 -30.79 -26.60
C ASN A 463 27.45 -31.93 -25.68
N GLY A 464 26.76 -33.07 -25.78
CA GLY A 464 26.93 -34.18 -24.85
C GLY A 464 28.27 -34.91 -24.99
N ASN A 465 28.91 -35.15 -23.85
CA ASN A 465 29.57 -36.41 -23.51
C ASN A 465 29.79 -36.45 -21.99
N ALA A 466 29.31 -37.50 -21.33
CA ALA A 466 29.56 -37.73 -19.91
C ALA A 466 30.77 -38.67 -19.75
N VAL A 467 31.66 -38.36 -18.81
CA VAL A 467 32.67 -39.30 -18.31
C VAL A 467 32.57 -39.35 -16.78
N THR A 468 32.23 -40.54 -16.28
CA THR A 468 32.13 -40.88 -14.85
C THR A 468 33.42 -41.52 -14.33
N GLY A 469 33.76 -41.33 -13.03
CA GLY A 469 34.92 -42.00 -12.40
C GLY A 469 34.71 -42.33 -10.90
N LYS A 470 34.89 -43.62 -10.56
CA LYS A 470 34.79 -44.31 -9.24
C LYS A 470 36.16 -44.94 -8.88
N LEU A 471 36.52 -45.41 -7.67
CA LEU A 471 36.01 -45.37 -6.27
C LEU A 471 37.16 -45.87 -5.34
N GLU A 472 37.00 -45.76 -4.00
CA GLU A 472 37.69 -46.56 -2.96
C GLU A 472 39.24 -46.42 -2.84
N GLY A 473 39.90 -46.62 -1.69
CA GLY A 473 39.45 -46.97 -0.34
C GLY A 473 40.63 -47.06 0.68
N ASN A 474 40.35 -47.60 1.88
CA ASN A 474 41.25 -47.91 3.03
C ASN A 474 41.70 -46.80 4.00
N VAL A 475 41.85 -47.22 5.27
CA VAL A 475 42.09 -46.48 6.52
C VAL A 475 43.35 -47.09 7.17
N PRO A 476 44.36 -46.32 7.68
CA PRO A 476 44.35 -46.00 9.12
C PRO A 476 45.03 -44.69 9.58
N ASN A 477 44.57 -44.24 10.76
CA ASN A 477 45.23 -43.43 11.80
C ASN A 477 45.61 -41.93 11.59
N MET A 478 44.99 -41.13 12.48
CA MET A 478 45.52 -40.00 13.25
C MET A 478 45.98 -38.68 12.58
N GLN A 479 45.78 -37.62 13.38
CA GLN A 479 46.28 -36.24 13.27
C GLN A 479 45.72 -35.31 12.18
N THR A 480 44.68 -34.60 12.60
CA THR A 480 44.55 -33.13 12.52
C THR A 480 44.89 -32.43 11.20
N GLY A 481 43.81 -31.94 10.56
CA GLY A 481 43.84 -30.63 9.92
C GLY A 481 44.10 -30.62 8.42
N LYS A 482 43.04 -30.85 7.63
CA LYS A 482 42.80 -30.09 6.39
C LYS A 482 41.37 -30.18 5.88
N THR A 483 41.05 -29.14 5.12
CA THR A 483 39.83 -28.87 4.34
C THR A 483 39.20 -30.11 3.71
N ILE A 484 37.88 -30.24 3.84
CA ILE A 484 37.05 -31.22 3.12
C ILE A 484 36.14 -30.42 2.18
N THR A 485 36.10 -30.82 0.91
CA THR A 485 35.44 -30.12 -0.21
C THR A 485 34.00 -30.58 -0.41
#